data_AF-A0A0C1R506-F1
#
_entry.id   AF-A0A0C1R506-F1
#
_cell.length_a   1.000
_cell.length_b   1.000
_cell.length_c   1.000
_cell.angle_alpha   90.00
_cell.angle_beta   90.00
_cell.angle_gamma   90.00
#
_symmetry.space_group_name_H-M   'P 1'
#
loop_
_entity.id
_entity.type
_entity.pdbx_description
1 polymer ?
#
loop_
_entity_poly.entity_id
_entity_poly.type
_entity_poly.pdbx_seq_one_letter_code
_entity_poly.pdbx_strand_id
1 'polypeptide(L)'
;MNSEPEYHIRLRDKCFEEFPTLETKRFILSRYNEIFLKDIEELFSDKEVMKYSGTEIIDAKKQAKMYLEKVEMMYKNKEGIRWGIVDKTTNEFLGDIGLYNIDLYSNNTEIGYIVVKHHWREKIASECIGTS
;
A
#
# COMPACT_ATOMS: atom_id res chain seq x y z
N MET A 1 -22.54 -1.72 -27.58
CA MET A 1 -21.88 -0.62 -26.84
C MET A 1 -22.41 -0.69 -25.43
N ASN A 2 -21.58 -1.11 -24.47
CA ASN A 2 -21.97 -0.98 -23.06
C ASN A 2 -22.03 0.51 -22.74
N SER A 3 -22.97 0.90 -21.91
CA SER A 3 -23.09 2.29 -21.46
C SER A 3 -21.83 2.70 -20.70
N GLU A 4 -21.37 3.95 -20.86
CA GLU A 4 -20.15 4.48 -20.18
C GLU A 4 -20.10 4.17 -18.67
N PRO A 5 -21.20 4.24 -17.90
CA PRO A 5 -21.19 3.91 -16.46
C PRO A 5 -20.82 2.45 -16.18
N GLU A 6 -21.36 1.50 -16.95
CA GLU A 6 -21.08 0.06 -16.78
C GLU A 6 -19.63 -0.29 -17.14
N TYR A 7 -19.04 0.44 -18.08
CA TYR A 7 -17.64 0.26 -18.46
C TYR A 7 -16.69 0.66 -17.32
N HIS A 8 -16.90 1.83 -16.70
CA HIS A 8 -16.07 2.29 -15.59
C HIS A 8 -16.24 1.43 -14.32
N ILE A 9 -17.46 0.96 -14.05
CA ILE A 9 -17.71 0.03 -12.94
C ILE A 9 -16.93 -1.28 -13.14
N ARG A 10 -16.94 -1.85 -14.35
CA ARG A 10 -16.18 -3.07 -14.67
C ARG A 10 -14.67 -2.88 -14.56
N LEU A 11 -14.14 -1.72 -14.98
CA LEU A 11 -12.71 -1.45 -14.92
C LEU A 11 -12.21 -1.32 -13.47
N ARG A 12 -12.99 -0.67 -12.61
CA ARG A 12 -12.59 -0.47 -11.21
C ARG A 12 -12.62 -1.77 -10.41
N ASP A 13 -13.56 -2.68 -10.70
CA ASP A 13 -13.61 -3.96 -10.00
C ASP A 13 -12.48 -4.91 -10.43
N LYS A 14 -11.88 -4.68 -11.60
CA LYS A 14 -10.80 -5.51 -12.15
C LYS A 14 -9.56 -5.56 -11.26
N CYS A 15 -9.21 -4.47 -10.58
CA CYS A 15 -8.07 -4.45 -9.65
C CYS A 15 -8.30 -5.28 -8.38
N PHE A 16 -9.50 -5.82 -8.17
CA PHE A 16 -9.80 -6.76 -7.10
C PHE A 16 -9.97 -8.20 -7.58
N GLU A 17 -10.11 -8.41 -8.89
CA GLU A 17 -10.08 -9.76 -9.50
C GLU A 17 -8.64 -10.29 -9.59
N GLU A 18 -7.70 -9.41 -9.96
CA GLU A 18 -6.27 -9.67 -9.99
C GLU A 18 -5.52 -8.54 -9.29
N PHE A 19 -4.62 -8.89 -8.38
CA PHE A 19 -3.92 -7.88 -7.60
C PHE A 19 -2.99 -7.07 -8.52
N PRO A 20 -3.17 -5.76 -8.62
CA PRO A 20 -2.36 -4.93 -9.51
C PRO A 20 -0.93 -4.86 -8.98
N THR A 21 0.03 -5.26 -9.79
CA THR A 21 1.44 -4.89 -9.55
C THR A 21 1.74 -3.65 -10.39
N LEU A 22 2.29 -2.61 -9.75
CA LEU A 22 2.62 -1.36 -10.44
C LEU A 22 4.13 -1.17 -10.47
N GLU A 23 4.59 -0.49 -11.50
CA GLU A 23 6.01 -0.23 -11.70
C GLU A 23 6.25 1.23 -12.01
N THR A 24 7.26 1.79 -11.37
CA THR A 24 7.78 3.12 -11.67
C THR A 24 9.14 2.99 -12.36
N LYS A 25 9.80 4.13 -12.60
CA LYS A 25 11.18 4.10 -13.09
C LYS A 25 12.12 3.40 -12.09
N ARG A 26 11.92 3.62 -10.79
CA ARG A 26 12.81 3.12 -9.72
C ARG A 26 12.23 1.98 -8.90
N PHE A 27 10.91 1.88 -8.78
CA PHE A 27 10.26 1.06 -7.76
C PHE A 27 9.26 0.08 -8.34
N ILE A 28 9.04 -1.01 -7.61
CA ILE A 28 7.92 -1.92 -7.80
C ILE A 28 6.98 -1.73 -6.62
N LEU A 29 5.69 -1.57 -6.91
CA LEU A 29 4.63 -1.63 -5.92
C LEU A 29 4.04 -3.04 -5.97
N SER A 30 4.38 -3.86 -4.99
CA SER A 30 4.03 -5.28 -4.97
C SER A 30 3.06 -5.63 -3.86
N ARG A 31 2.27 -6.68 -4.07
CA ARG A 31 1.44 -7.28 -3.01
C ARG A 31 2.31 -7.70 -1.83
N TYR A 32 1.84 -7.42 -0.62
CA TYR A 32 2.44 -7.98 0.57
C TYR A 32 2.41 -9.51 0.58
N ASN A 33 3.47 -10.10 1.09
CA ASN A 33 3.60 -11.51 1.36
C ASN A 33 4.42 -11.71 2.65
N GLU A 34 4.66 -12.95 3.05
CA GLU A 34 5.32 -13.27 4.33
C GLU A 34 6.72 -12.67 4.48
N ILE A 35 7.45 -12.39 3.39
CA ILE A 35 8.79 -11.81 3.45
C ILE A 35 8.78 -10.39 4.05
N PHE A 36 7.70 -9.63 3.84
CA PHE A 36 7.56 -8.26 4.32
C PHE A 36 7.22 -8.18 5.80
N LEU A 37 6.91 -9.31 6.47
CA LEU A 37 6.57 -9.29 7.90
C LEU A 37 7.69 -8.66 8.73
N LYS A 38 8.93 -9.03 8.42
CA LYS A 38 10.10 -8.49 9.11
C LYS A 38 10.29 -7.00 8.82
N ASP A 39 10.12 -6.60 7.56
CA ASP A 39 10.28 -5.20 7.14
C ASP A 39 9.23 -4.29 7.80
N ILE A 40 7.98 -4.76 7.91
CA ILE A 40 6.91 -4.03 8.59
C ILE A 40 7.13 -4.01 10.11
N GLU A 41 7.62 -5.09 10.70
CA GLU A 41 8.00 -5.11 12.12
C GLU A 41 9.08 -4.06 12.41
N GLU A 42 10.10 -3.97 11.56
CA GLU A 42 11.15 -2.94 11.67
C GLU A 42 10.58 -1.53 11.47
N LEU A 43 9.75 -1.33 10.44
CA LEU A 43 9.07 -0.07 10.17
C LEU A 43 8.22 0.40 11.37
N PHE A 44 7.47 -0.51 11.98
CA PHE A 44 6.62 -0.21 13.14
C PHE A 44 7.44 0.04 14.40
N SER A 45 8.62 -0.57 14.51
CA SER A 45 9.55 -0.36 15.63
C SER A 45 10.23 1.02 15.58
N ASP A 46 10.30 1.66 14.41
CA ASP A 46 10.83 3.01 14.27
C ASP A 46 9.82 4.07 14.75
N LYS A 47 10.07 4.60 15.95
CA LYS A 47 9.23 5.62 16.59
C LYS A 47 9.15 6.93 15.82
N GLU A 48 10.19 7.31 15.07
CA GLU A 48 10.17 8.54 14.28
C GLU A 48 9.31 8.38 13.03
N VAL A 49 9.37 7.21 12.39
CA VAL A 49 8.49 6.85 11.28
C VAL A 49 7.03 6.79 11.74
N MET A 50 6.77 6.14 12.88
CA MET A 50 5.41 5.93 13.37
C MET A 50 4.78 7.12 14.10
N LYS A 51 5.57 8.16 14.41
CA LYS A 51 5.14 9.35 15.16
C LYS A 51 3.86 10.00 14.63
N TYR A 52 3.68 10.00 13.30
CA TYR A 52 2.55 10.64 12.63
C TYR A 52 1.60 9.64 11.95
N SER A 53 1.77 8.34 12.22
CA SER A 53 0.95 7.27 11.62
C SER A 53 -0.47 7.22 12.17
N GLY A 54 -0.74 7.85 13.32
CA GLY A 54 -1.99 7.73 14.05
C GLY A 54 -2.21 6.38 14.75
N THR A 55 -1.22 5.47 14.68
CA THR A 55 -1.25 4.15 15.32
C THR A 55 -0.26 4.10 16.46
N GLU A 56 -0.73 3.74 17.66
CA GLU A 56 0.15 3.46 18.79
C GLU A 56 0.75 2.06 18.66
N ILE A 57 2.09 2.01 18.62
CA ILE A 57 2.81 0.74 18.52
C ILE A 57 3.25 0.28 19.91
N ILE A 58 2.63 -0.79 20.39
CA ILE A 58 2.89 -1.42 21.71
C ILE A 58 3.71 -2.70 21.52
N ASP A 59 3.43 -3.44 20.44
CA ASP A 59 4.11 -4.69 20.08
C ASP A 59 4.18 -4.75 18.55
N ALA A 60 5.33 -4.30 18.02
CA ALA A 60 5.54 -4.16 16.58
C ALA A 60 5.36 -5.49 15.85
N LYS A 61 5.82 -6.61 16.40
CA LYS A 61 5.71 -7.93 15.79
C LYS A 61 4.26 -8.38 15.68
N LYS A 62 3.51 -8.29 16.79
CA LYS A 62 2.09 -8.65 16.79
C LYS A 62 1.29 -7.73 15.86
N GLN A 63 1.57 -6.44 15.90
CA GLN A 63 0.86 -5.44 15.09
C GLN A 63 1.19 -5.56 13.60
N ALA A 64 2.43 -5.89 13.23
CA ALA A 64 2.82 -6.15 11.84
C ALA A 64 2.05 -7.34 11.26
N LYS A 65 1.90 -8.43 12.01
CA LYS A 65 1.09 -9.58 11.60
C LYS A 65 -0.39 -9.19 11.42
N MET A 66 -0.96 -8.48 12.40
CA MET A 66 -2.34 -7.99 12.31
C MET A 66 -2.54 -7.02 11.13
N TYR A 67 -1.53 -6.21 10.82
CA TYR A 67 -1.56 -5.29 9.70
C TYR A 67 -1.60 -6.03 8.36
N LEU A 68 -0.75 -7.05 8.16
CA LEU A 68 -0.77 -7.88 6.95
C LEU A 68 -2.12 -8.58 6.76
N GLU A 69 -2.67 -9.16 7.83
CA GLU A 69 -4.00 -9.77 7.81
C GLU A 69 -5.09 -8.74 7.45
N LYS A 70 -5.02 -7.53 8.02
CA LYS A 70 -5.95 -6.44 7.72
C LYS A 70 -5.85 -6.00 6.26
N VAL A 71 -4.64 -5.81 5.73
CA VAL A 71 -4.43 -5.41 4.33
C VAL A 71 -5.01 -6.43 3.37
N GLU A 72 -4.78 -7.72 3.63
CA GLU A 72 -5.34 -8.80 2.83
C GLU A 72 -6.88 -8.83 2.89
N MET A 73 -7.46 -8.59 4.07
CA MET A 73 -8.91 -8.53 4.24
C MET A 73 -9.53 -7.32 3.52
N MET A 74 -8.90 -6.14 3.59
CA MET A 74 -9.36 -4.95 2.87
C MET A 74 -9.38 -5.16 1.36
N TYR A 75 -8.36 -5.82 0.82
CA TYR A 75 -8.32 -6.17 -0.60
C TYR A 75 -9.48 -7.11 -0.97
N LYS A 76 -9.69 -8.19 -0.20
CA LYS A 76 -10.78 -9.15 -0.42
C LYS A 76 -12.17 -8.50 -0.35
N ASN A 77 -12.34 -7.54 0.55
CA ASN A 77 -13.60 -6.82 0.72
C ASN A 77 -13.79 -5.64 -0.25
N LYS A 78 -12.80 -5.36 -1.11
CA LYS A 78 -12.77 -4.21 -2.02
C LYS A 78 -12.76 -2.84 -1.31
N GLU A 79 -12.24 -2.79 -0.09
CA GLU A 79 -12.20 -1.60 0.78
C GLU A 79 -10.85 -0.87 0.71
N GLY A 80 -9.81 -1.52 0.19
CA GLY A 80 -8.48 -0.93 0.08
C GLY A 80 -7.50 -1.82 -0.69
N ILE A 81 -6.45 -1.19 -1.20
CA ILE A 81 -5.32 -1.88 -1.84
C ILE A 81 -4.05 -1.23 -1.31
N ARG A 82 -3.16 -2.02 -0.70
CA ARG A 82 -1.86 -1.53 -0.23
C ARG A 82 -0.73 -2.36 -0.81
N TRP A 83 0.34 -1.67 -1.14
CA TRP A 83 1.55 -2.21 -1.73
C TRP A 83 2.74 -1.96 -0.82
N GLY A 84 3.66 -2.92 -0.80
CA GLY A 84 5.04 -2.66 -0.41
C GLY A 84 5.77 -1.97 -1.55
N ILE A 85 6.53 -0.92 -1.24
CA ILE A 85 7.41 -0.21 -2.17
C ILE A 85 8.77 -0.91 -2.13
N VAL A 86 9.23 -1.41 -3.27
CA VAL A 86 10.50 -2.14 -3.38
C VAL A 86 11.41 -1.47 -4.41
N ASP A 87 12.69 -1.27 -4.07
CA ASP A 87 13.69 -0.79 -5.02
C ASP A 87 14.01 -1.85 -6.07
N LYS A 88 13.97 -1.50 -7.36
CA LYS A 88 14.25 -2.43 -8.46
C LYS A 88 15.69 -2.92 -8.51
N THR A 89 16.63 -2.13 -7.99
CA THR A 89 18.07 -2.38 -8.07
C THR A 89 18.55 -3.16 -6.85
N THR A 90 18.11 -2.78 -5.66
CA THR A 90 18.56 -3.39 -4.40
C THR A 90 17.62 -4.46 -3.87
N ASN A 91 16.38 -4.52 -4.38
CA ASN A 91 15.30 -5.35 -3.85
C ASN A 91 14.97 -5.04 -2.38
N GLU A 92 15.27 -3.82 -1.94
CA GLU A 92 15.02 -3.34 -0.57
C GLU A 92 13.60 -2.83 -0.42
N PHE A 93 12.99 -3.10 0.73
CA PHE A 93 11.71 -2.51 1.13
C PHE A 93 11.90 -1.05 1.56
N LEU A 94 11.17 -0.15 0.92
CA LEU A 94 11.26 1.30 1.14
C LEU A 94 10.05 1.86 1.89
N GLY A 95 9.03 1.05 2.12
CA GLY A 95 7.84 1.45 2.86
C GLY A 95 6.54 0.96 2.23
N ASP A 96 5.45 1.58 2.65
CA ASP A 96 4.09 1.21 2.32
C ASP A 96 3.40 2.35 1.55
N ILE A 97 2.57 2.01 0.57
CA ILE A 97 1.66 2.96 -0.06
C ILE A 97 0.35 2.27 -0.40
N GLY A 98 -0.76 2.99 -0.35
CA GLY A 98 -2.02 2.40 -0.77
C GLY A 98 -3.22 3.32 -0.72
N LEU A 99 -4.30 2.78 -1.26
CA LEU A 99 -5.65 3.32 -1.20
C LEU A 99 -6.39 2.65 -0.03
N TYR A 100 -7.06 3.47 0.76
CA TYR A 100 -7.80 3.09 1.95
C TYR A 100 -9.21 3.66 1.89
N ASN A 101 -10.17 3.07 2.61
CA ASN A 101 -11.56 3.51 2.65
C ASN A 101 -12.16 3.73 1.24
N ILE A 102 -11.94 2.78 0.33
CA ILE A 102 -12.49 2.86 -1.03
C ILE A 102 -14.02 2.74 -0.94
N ASP A 103 -14.72 3.84 -1.19
CA ASP A 103 -16.17 3.85 -1.36
C ASP A 103 -16.52 3.79 -2.85
N LEU A 104 -16.92 2.60 -3.25
CA LEU A 104 -17.34 2.27 -4.60
C LEU A 104 -18.63 2.97 -5.04
N TYR A 105 -19.47 3.45 -4.10
CA TYR A 105 -20.71 4.16 -4.40
C TYR A 105 -20.45 5.65 -4.64
N SER A 106 -19.68 6.30 -3.75
CA SER A 106 -19.40 7.74 -3.83
C SER A 106 -18.13 8.09 -4.62
N ASN A 107 -17.38 7.10 -5.12
CA ASN A 107 -16.13 7.27 -5.86
C ASN A 107 -15.07 8.06 -5.07
N ASN A 108 -14.94 7.77 -3.78
CA ASN A 108 -13.93 8.36 -2.93
C ASN A 108 -12.98 7.29 -2.37
N THR A 109 -11.79 7.73 -1.98
CA THR A 109 -10.79 6.93 -1.28
C THR A 109 -9.75 7.86 -0.68
N GLU A 110 -9.00 7.35 0.29
CA GLU A 110 -7.88 8.03 0.91
C GLU A 110 -6.58 7.39 0.44
N ILE A 111 -5.59 8.21 0.08
CA ILE A 111 -4.24 7.72 -0.17
C ILE A 111 -3.39 7.86 1.10
N GLY A 112 -2.72 6.78 1.47
CA GLY A 112 -1.78 6.77 2.59
C GLY A 112 -0.45 6.18 2.17
N TYR A 113 0.63 6.66 2.77
CA TYR A 113 1.97 6.10 2.58
C TYR A 113 2.81 6.24 3.84
N ILE A 114 3.79 5.36 3.96
CA ILE A 114 4.87 5.40 4.95
C ILE A 114 6.16 5.13 4.19
N VAL A 115 7.20 5.92 4.39
CA VAL A 115 8.52 5.68 3.81
C VAL A 115 9.50 5.45 4.95
N VAL A 116 10.38 4.47 4.83
CA VAL A 116 11.45 4.22 5.80
C VAL A 116 12.33 5.46 5.96
N LYS A 117 12.82 5.70 7.18
CA LYS A 117 13.43 6.97 7.57
C LYS A 117 14.65 7.35 6.71
N HIS A 118 15.51 6.37 6.39
CA HIS A 118 16.75 6.61 5.64
C HIS A 118 16.53 7.04 4.19
N HIS A 119 15.33 6.82 3.64
CA HIS A 119 14.96 7.20 2.28
C HIS A 119 14.05 8.44 2.19
N TRP A 120 13.93 9.20 3.29
CA TRP A 120 13.19 10.47 3.24
C TRP A 120 13.87 11.49 2.33
N ARG A 121 13.06 12.36 1.70
CA ARG A 121 13.47 13.39 0.73
C ARG A 121 13.99 12.85 -0.62
N GLU A 122 13.86 11.56 -0.89
CA GLU A 122 14.22 10.93 -2.17
C GLU A 122 13.08 10.87 -3.21
N LYS A 123 11.97 11.58 -2.93
CA LYS A 123 10.76 11.64 -3.78
C LYS A 123 10.08 10.30 -4.05
N ILE A 124 10.27 9.31 -3.17
CA ILE A 124 9.67 7.96 -3.33
C ILE A 124 8.15 8.04 -3.42
N ALA A 125 7.49 8.63 -2.42
CA ALA A 125 6.04 8.74 -2.40
C ALA A 125 5.50 9.47 -3.64
N SER A 126 6.10 10.61 -4.01
CA SER A 126 5.66 11.39 -5.18
C SER A 126 5.77 10.59 -6.50
N GLU A 127 6.80 9.77 -6.66
CA GLU A 127 6.95 8.91 -7.84
C GLU A 127 5.89 7.80 -7.85
N CYS A 128 5.65 7.15 -6.71
CA CYS A 128 4.68 6.08 -6.60
C CYS A 128 3.24 6.57 -6.83
N ILE A 129 2.88 7.74 -6.30
CA ILE A 129 1.54 8.34 -6.48
C ILE A 129 1.25 8.69 -7.94
N GLY A 130 2.28 9.11 -8.70
CA GLY A 130 2.13 9.47 -10.11
C GLY A 130 2.08 8.27 -11.07
N THR A 131 2.04 7.05 -10.56
CA THR A 131 2.06 5.83 -11.37
C THR A 131 0.64 5.47 -11.78
N SER A 132 0.43 5.16 -13.07
CA SER A 132 -0.87 4.87 -13.69
C SER A 132 -0.84 3.60 -14.52
#